data_AF-A0A535RZ38-F1
#
_entry.id   AF-A0A535RZ38-F1
#
_cell.length_a   1.000
_cell.length_b   1.000
_cell.length_c   1.000
_cell.angle_alpha   90.00
_cell.angle_beta   90.00
_cell.angle_gamma   90.00
#
_symmetry.space_group_name_H-M   'P 1'
#
loop_
_entity.id
_entity.type
_entity.pdbx_description
1 polymer ?
#
loop_
_entity_poly.entity_id
_entity_poly.type
_entity_poly.pdbx_seq_one_letter_code
_entity_poly.pdbx_strand_id
1 'polypeptide(L)'
;MNSQTRNFAKQVQVDLLGLADADLFQTVLLWVNSVPSDAVSEETRFALGYTSDAGGPSTQLHSTLEGSGSGRAIEGGIEWQAPDPRELRERLADMNVQLFVQHVLPLAFQSLHAEHPEWGEGATFNAHLANHLRCISTKR
;
A
#
# COMPACT_ATOMS: atom_id res chain seq x y z
N MET A 1 6.92 0.04 -21.02
CA MET A 1 7.91 0.27 -19.94
C MET A 1 9.31 -0.06 -20.47
N ASN A 2 10.27 0.86 -20.35
CA ASN A 2 11.65 0.61 -20.77
C ASN A 2 12.38 -0.31 -19.77
N SER A 3 13.53 -0.86 -20.17
CA SER A 3 14.31 -1.81 -19.35
C SER A 3 14.78 -1.21 -18.03
N GLN A 4 15.14 0.07 -18.02
CA GLN A 4 15.60 0.78 -16.82
C GLN A 4 14.49 0.92 -15.77
N THR A 5 13.30 1.38 -16.16
CA THR A 5 12.13 1.47 -15.25
C THR A 5 11.79 0.10 -14.67
N ARG A 6 11.87 -0.96 -15.47
CA ARG A 6 11.64 -2.34 -15.01
C ARG A 6 12.68 -2.78 -13.98
N ASN A 7 13.96 -2.49 -14.22
CA ASN A 7 15.04 -2.87 -13.31
C ASN A 7 14.90 -2.15 -11.96
N PHE A 8 14.58 -0.86 -11.96
CA PHE A 8 14.32 -0.13 -10.72
C PHE A 8 13.05 -0.61 -10.02
N ALA A 9 11.98 -0.94 -10.76
CA ALA A 9 10.78 -1.52 -10.14
C ALA A 9 11.08 -2.86 -9.44
N LYS A 10 11.88 -3.73 -10.07
CA LYS A 10 12.35 -4.96 -9.43
C LYS A 10 13.18 -4.68 -8.19
N GLN A 11 14.04 -3.66 -8.25
CA GLN A 11 14.86 -3.26 -7.12
C GLN A 11 14.00 -2.75 -5.94
N VAL A 12 12.97 -1.94 -6.21
CA VAL A 12 11.99 -1.53 -5.21
C VAL A 12 11.33 -2.74 -4.56
N GLN A 13 10.89 -3.72 -5.35
CA GLN A 13 10.28 -4.94 -4.82
C GLN A 13 11.24 -5.71 -3.90
N VAL A 14 12.50 -5.87 -4.29
CA VAL A 14 13.53 -6.51 -3.47
C VAL A 14 13.79 -5.73 -2.18
N ASP A 15 13.94 -4.40 -2.26
CA ASP A 15 14.22 -3.57 -1.09
C ASP A 15 13.01 -3.52 -0.13
N LEU A 16 11.78 -3.56 -0.66
CA LEU A 16 10.56 -3.65 0.14
C LEU A 16 10.47 -4.99 0.87
N LEU A 17 10.74 -6.11 0.18
CA LEU A 17 10.78 -7.44 0.77
C LEU A 17 11.94 -7.63 1.77
N GLY A 18 12.97 -6.80 1.68
CA GLY A 18 14.08 -6.76 2.64
C GLY A 18 13.73 -6.12 3.99
N LEU A 19 12.56 -5.48 4.11
CA LEU A 19 12.07 -4.95 5.39
C LEU A 19 11.59 -6.09 6.31
N ALA A 20 11.67 -5.86 7.62
CA ALA A 20 11.03 -6.74 8.60
C ALA A 20 9.49 -6.73 8.41
N ASP A 21 8.80 -7.79 8.81
CA ASP A 21 7.35 -7.95 8.53
C ASP A 21 6.53 -6.75 9.00
N ALA A 22 6.83 -6.26 10.21
CA ALA A 22 6.17 -5.08 10.75
C ALA A 22 6.40 -3.81 9.91
N ASP A 23 7.63 -3.56 9.46
CA ASP A 23 7.93 -2.36 8.65
C ASP A 23 7.36 -2.47 7.25
N LEU A 24 7.43 -3.65 6.64
CA LEU A 24 6.82 -3.95 5.35
C LEU A 24 5.32 -3.66 5.41
N PHE A 25 4.65 -4.22 6.41
CA PHE A 25 3.21 -4.04 6.60
C PHE A 25 2.85 -2.57 6.84
N GLN A 26 3.54 -1.88 7.75
CA GLN A 26 3.27 -0.46 8.03
C GLN A 26 3.53 0.42 6.80
N THR A 27 4.57 0.13 6.02
CA THR A 27 4.90 0.87 4.80
C THR A 27 3.79 0.73 3.75
N VAL A 28 3.34 -0.51 3.47
CA VAL A 28 2.27 -0.75 2.50
C VAL A 28 0.93 -0.21 3.00
N LEU A 29 0.62 -0.37 4.30
CA LEU A 29 -0.59 0.16 4.91
C LEU A 29 -0.65 1.68 4.81
N LEU A 30 0.48 2.36 5.05
CA LEU A 30 0.58 3.81 4.85
C LEU A 30 0.25 4.16 3.39
N TRP A 31 0.85 3.46 2.42
CA TRP A 31 0.58 3.73 1.00
C TRP A 31 -0.88 3.53 0.62
N VAL A 32 -1.54 2.50 1.16
CA VAL A 32 -2.97 2.25 0.94
C VAL A 32 -3.83 3.34 1.58
N ASN A 33 -3.50 3.80 2.79
CA ASN A 33 -4.30 4.76 3.54
C ASN A 33 -4.07 6.23 3.15
N SER A 34 -2.93 6.55 2.55
CA SER A 34 -2.66 7.89 2.00
C SER A 34 -3.46 8.20 0.74
N VAL A 35 -4.01 7.17 0.10
CA VAL A 35 -4.82 7.28 -1.12
C VAL A 35 -6.29 7.37 -0.72
N PRO A 36 -7.11 8.23 -1.36
CA PRO A 36 -8.55 8.24 -1.14
C PRO A 36 -9.12 6.82 -1.28
N SER A 37 -10.00 6.41 -0.37
CA SER A 37 -10.51 5.03 -0.32
C SER A 37 -11.08 4.55 -1.67
N ASP A 38 -11.69 5.43 -2.44
CA ASP A 38 -12.29 5.09 -3.74
C ASP A 38 -11.27 4.99 -4.88
N ALA A 39 -10.02 5.43 -4.65
CA ALA A 39 -8.96 5.41 -5.64
C ALA A 39 -8.13 4.10 -5.62
N VAL A 40 -8.20 3.32 -4.53
CA VAL A 40 -7.61 1.97 -4.51
C VAL A 40 -8.64 0.98 -5.09
N SER A 41 -8.31 0.34 -6.21
CA SER A 41 -9.20 -0.65 -6.82
C SER A 41 -9.34 -1.92 -5.96
N GLU A 42 -10.49 -2.59 -6.04
CA GLU A 42 -10.70 -3.89 -5.38
C GLU A 42 -9.66 -4.92 -5.81
N GLU A 43 -9.32 -4.94 -7.10
CA GLU A 43 -8.26 -5.80 -7.66
C GLU A 43 -6.92 -5.58 -6.94
N THR A 44 -6.55 -4.34 -6.67
CA THR A 44 -5.31 -4.00 -5.95
C THR A 44 -5.38 -4.45 -4.50
N ARG A 45 -6.53 -4.28 -3.84
CA ARG A 45 -6.74 -4.77 -2.47
C ARG A 45 -6.62 -6.29 -2.39
N PHE A 46 -7.30 -7.02 -3.27
CA PHE A 46 -7.19 -8.48 -3.35
C PHE A 46 -5.78 -8.95 -3.69
N ALA A 47 -5.07 -8.26 -4.60
CA ALA A 47 -3.68 -8.58 -4.95
C ALA A 47 -2.74 -8.44 -3.75
N LEU A 48 -3.04 -7.52 -2.83
CA LEU A 48 -2.32 -7.33 -1.57
C LEU A 48 -2.79 -8.29 -0.46
N GLY A 49 -3.85 -9.07 -0.68
CA GLY A 49 -4.41 -9.99 0.32
C GLY A 49 -5.47 -9.40 1.24
N TYR A 50 -5.99 -8.20 0.94
CA TYR A 50 -7.12 -7.65 1.67
C TYR A 50 -8.40 -8.45 1.35
N THR A 51 -9.23 -8.64 2.36
CA THR A 51 -10.53 -9.29 2.24
C THR A 51 -11.65 -8.28 2.42
N SER A 52 -12.70 -8.37 1.62
CA SER A 52 -13.91 -7.60 1.81
C SER A 52 -14.81 -8.30 2.81
N ASP A 53 -15.34 -7.57 3.79
CA ASP A 53 -16.41 -8.08 4.66
C ASP A 53 -17.76 -7.97 3.92
N ALA A 54 -17.88 -8.71 2.81
CA ALA A 54 -19.09 -8.79 2.02
C ALA A 54 -20.00 -9.89 2.59
N GLY A 55 -20.42 -9.78 3.86
CA GLY A 55 -21.17 -10.89 4.47
C GLY A 55 -21.59 -10.79 5.92
N GLY A 56 -22.23 -9.70 6.35
CA GLY A 56 -23.02 -9.69 7.58
C GLY A 56 -24.13 -8.65 7.55
N PRO A 57 -25.36 -8.94 7.99
CA PRO A 57 -26.32 -7.87 8.28
C PRO A 57 -25.65 -6.97 9.30
N SER A 58 -25.43 -5.71 8.91
CA SER A 58 -24.84 -4.68 9.75
C SER A 58 -25.61 -4.61 11.08
N THR A 59 -25.12 -5.32 12.09
CA THR A 59 -25.57 -5.13 13.45
C THR A 59 -24.77 -3.94 13.92
N GLN A 60 -25.32 -2.75 13.66
CA GLN A 60 -24.92 -1.53 14.33
C GLN A 60 -24.85 -1.79 15.83
N LEU A 61 -23.66 -2.08 16.34
CA LEU A 61 -23.33 -1.85 17.73
C LEU A 61 -22.61 -0.52 17.78
N HIS A 62 -23.43 0.53 17.83
CA HIS A 62 -23.05 1.77 18.49
C HIS A 62 -22.56 1.43 19.89
N SER A 63 -21.26 1.44 20.12
CA SER A 63 -20.71 1.64 21.45
C SER A 63 -20.11 3.04 21.50
N THR A 64 -20.89 3.89 22.15
CA THR A 64 -20.64 5.27 22.53
C THR A 64 -19.23 5.46 23.09
N LEU A 65 -18.44 6.31 22.44
CA LEU A 65 -17.43 7.12 23.12
C LEU A 65 -17.52 8.52 22.51
N GLU A 66 -18.15 9.40 23.29
CA GLU A 66 -18.34 10.81 22.99
C GLU A 66 -17.00 11.52 22.88
N GLY A 67 -16.86 12.39 21.88
CA GLY A 67 -15.72 13.31 21.81
C GLY A 67 -15.44 13.89 20.43
N SER A 68 -16.30 14.82 19.97
CA SER A 68 -16.03 15.91 19.02
C SER A 68 -15.11 15.67 17.80
N GLY A 69 -15.70 15.70 16.60
CA GLY A 69 -15.00 16.26 15.44
C GLY A 69 -15.30 15.66 14.07
N SER A 70 -16.51 15.90 13.54
CA SER A 70 -16.83 16.10 12.12
C SER A 70 -16.45 15.03 11.07
N GLY A 71 -17.46 14.35 10.52
CA GLY A 71 -17.50 14.08 9.07
C GLY A 71 -17.42 12.64 8.57
N ARG A 72 -18.04 11.64 9.21
CA ARG A 72 -18.25 10.33 8.58
C ARG A 72 -19.51 10.37 7.69
N ALA A 73 -19.33 10.75 6.41
CA ALA A 73 -20.22 10.27 5.37
C ALA A 73 -19.79 8.84 5.02
N ILE A 74 -20.40 7.83 5.65
CA ILE A 74 -20.26 6.45 5.18
C ILE A 74 -21.45 6.19 4.28
N GLU A 75 -21.26 6.45 2.99
CA GLU A 75 -22.19 6.04 1.95
C GLU A 75 -21.68 4.69 1.41
N GLY A 76 -22.30 3.59 1.83
CA GLY A 76 -22.23 2.28 1.14
C GLY A 76 -20.86 1.61 0.91
N GLY A 77 -19.82 1.93 1.69
CA GLY A 77 -18.47 1.40 1.47
C GLY A 77 -18.27 -0.02 2.01
N ILE A 78 -17.76 -0.92 1.16
CA ILE A 78 -17.22 -2.22 1.58
C ILE A 78 -16.12 -1.99 2.61
N GLU A 79 -16.22 -2.61 3.79
CA GLU A 79 -15.15 -2.62 4.78
C GLU A 79 -14.08 -3.63 4.36
N TRP A 80 -12.83 -3.16 4.25
CA TRP A 80 -11.70 -3.97 3.84
C TRP A 80 -10.81 -4.30 5.03
N GLN A 81 -10.56 -5.58 5.24
CA GLN A 81 -9.68 -6.08 6.29
C GLN A 81 -8.27 -6.30 5.72
N ALA A 82 -7.26 -5.78 6.42
CA ALA A 82 -5.86 -5.92 6.02
C ALA A 82 -5.36 -7.35 6.28
N PRO A 83 -4.45 -7.87 5.44
CA PRO A 83 -3.82 -9.18 5.64
C PRO A 83 -2.92 -9.20 6.88
N ASP A 84 -2.55 -10.40 7.33
CA ASP A 84 -1.43 -10.56 8.26
C ASP A 84 -0.10 -10.11 7.60
N PRO A 85 0.84 -9.49 8.34
CA PRO A 85 2.12 -9.07 7.79
C PRO A 85 2.89 -10.16 7.01
N ARG A 86 2.83 -11.41 7.47
CA ARG A 86 3.49 -12.54 6.80
C ARG A 86 2.79 -12.90 5.50
N GLU A 87 1.45 -12.94 5.52
CA GLU A 87 0.67 -13.18 4.30
C GLU A 87 0.96 -12.09 3.26
N LEU A 88 0.98 -10.82 3.66
CA LEU A 88 1.33 -9.72 2.76
C LEU A 88 2.71 -9.90 2.14
N ARG A 89 3.72 -10.31 2.93
CA ARG A 89 5.05 -10.60 2.40
C ARG A 89 5.01 -11.72 1.38
N GLU A 90 4.34 -12.83 1.69
CA GLU A 90 4.22 -13.98 0.77
C GLU A 90 3.56 -13.54 -0.55
N ARG A 91 2.47 -12.77 -0.48
CA ARG A 91 1.80 -12.19 -1.66
C ARG A 91 2.75 -11.33 -2.50
N LEU A 92 3.49 -10.44 -1.87
CA LEU A 92 4.44 -9.56 -2.56
C LEU A 92 5.65 -10.32 -3.14
N ALA A 93 6.05 -11.42 -2.51
CA ALA A 93 7.13 -12.29 -3.00
C ALA A 93 6.70 -13.11 -4.22
N ASP A 94 5.46 -13.59 -4.23
CA ASP A 94 4.88 -14.34 -5.35
C ASP A 94 4.45 -13.43 -6.52
N MET A 95 4.21 -12.15 -6.24
CA MET A 95 3.83 -11.17 -7.24
C MET A 95 4.95 -10.95 -8.25
N ASN A 96 4.67 -11.20 -9.53
CA ASN A 96 5.63 -10.85 -10.58
C ASN A 96 5.80 -9.33 -10.70
N VAL A 97 6.92 -8.90 -11.30
CA VAL A 97 7.25 -7.46 -11.42
C VAL A 97 6.20 -6.65 -12.18
N GLN A 98 5.43 -7.25 -13.09
CA GLN A 98 4.39 -6.52 -13.83
C GLN A 98 3.20 -6.20 -12.94
N LEU A 99 2.72 -7.19 -12.17
CA LEU A 99 1.68 -7.00 -11.16
C LEU A 99 2.15 -6.04 -10.06
N PHE A 100 3.40 -6.12 -9.66
CA PHE A 100 3.98 -5.19 -8.68
C PHE A 100 3.94 -3.73 -9.19
N VAL A 101 4.33 -3.52 -10.45
CA VAL A 101 4.26 -2.20 -11.10
C VAL A 101 2.81 -1.73 -11.26
N GLN A 102 1.86 -2.64 -11.46
CA GLN A 102 0.45 -2.31 -11.65
C GLN A 102 -0.26 -1.96 -10.34
N HIS A 103 0.02 -2.68 -9.25
CA HIS A 103 -0.75 -2.61 -8.02
C HIS A 103 -0.03 -1.87 -6.88
N VAL A 104 1.29 -1.99 -6.77
CA VAL A 104 2.04 -1.50 -5.61
C VAL A 104 2.68 -0.14 -5.88
N LEU A 105 3.38 0.00 -7.01
CA LEU A 105 4.05 1.27 -7.33
C LEU A 105 3.11 2.48 -7.42
N PRO A 106 1.88 2.38 -7.96
CA PRO A 106 0.97 3.51 -7.99
C PRO A 106 0.55 3.97 -6.60
N LEU A 107 0.39 3.05 -5.65
CA LEU A 107 0.09 3.39 -4.25
C LEU A 107 1.26 4.14 -3.62
N ALA A 108 2.48 3.63 -3.77
CA ALA A 108 3.68 4.30 -3.28
C ALA A 108 3.85 5.70 -3.90
N PHE A 109 3.60 5.82 -5.21
CA PHE A 109 3.64 7.10 -5.91
C PHE A 109 2.62 8.07 -5.36
N GLN A 110 1.34 7.68 -5.27
CA GLN A 110 0.30 8.58 -4.78
C GLN A 110 0.51 8.98 -3.32
N SER A 111 1.04 8.08 -2.49
CA SER A 111 1.34 8.35 -1.08
C SER A 111 2.52 9.30 -0.91
N LEU A 112 3.62 9.09 -1.65
CA LEU A 112 4.87 9.81 -1.41
C LEU A 112 5.08 11.03 -2.31
N HIS A 113 4.44 11.10 -3.48
CA HIS A 113 4.74 12.16 -4.45
C HIS A 113 4.30 13.55 -3.98
N ALA A 114 3.30 13.63 -3.09
CA ALA A 114 2.91 14.90 -2.47
C ALA A 114 4.00 15.44 -1.53
N GLU A 115 4.72 14.56 -0.83
CA GLU A 115 5.81 14.93 0.09
C GLU A 115 7.16 15.07 -0.63
N HIS A 116 7.33 14.32 -1.73
CA HIS A 116 8.55 14.24 -2.51
C HIS A 116 8.32 14.49 -4.02
N PRO A 117 7.84 15.68 -4.40
CA PRO A 117 7.62 16.01 -5.81
C PRO A 117 8.93 15.97 -6.63
N GLU A 118 10.07 16.21 -5.97
CA GLU A 118 11.40 16.18 -6.59
C GLU A 118 11.84 14.79 -7.06
N TRP A 119 11.17 13.71 -6.63
CA TRP A 119 11.50 12.36 -7.09
C TRP A 119 10.99 12.08 -8.51
N GLY A 120 10.17 12.98 -9.06
CA GLY A 120 9.64 12.87 -10.42
C GLY A 120 8.80 11.62 -10.64
N GLU A 121 8.79 11.11 -11.87
CA GLU A 121 7.97 9.96 -12.28
C GLU A 121 8.81 8.78 -12.80
N GLY A 122 8.18 7.61 -12.90
CA GLY A 122 8.73 6.46 -13.59
C GLY A 122 10.05 5.95 -13.00
N ALA A 123 11.11 5.87 -13.80
CA ALA A 123 12.38 5.32 -13.36
C ALA A 123 13.05 6.12 -12.24
N THR A 124 12.92 7.45 -12.27
CA THR A 124 13.50 8.34 -11.25
C THR A 124 12.83 8.12 -9.90
N PHE A 125 11.49 8.11 -9.90
CA PHE A 125 10.71 7.78 -8.70
C PHE A 125 11.10 6.42 -8.12
N ASN A 126 11.15 5.38 -8.97
CA ASN A 126 11.51 4.03 -8.52
C ASN A 126 12.92 3.97 -7.91
N ALA A 127 13.89 4.71 -8.45
CA ALA A 127 15.23 4.77 -7.92
C ALA A 127 15.29 5.44 -6.54
N HIS A 128 14.56 6.55 -6.35
CA HIS A 128 14.46 7.21 -5.06
C HIS A 128 13.73 6.35 -4.02
N LEU A 129 12.63 5.71 -4.42
CA LEU A 129 11.88 4.80 -3.56
C LEU A 129 12.73 3.62 -3.08
N ALA A 130 13.51 2.99 -3.97
CA ALA A 130 14.43 1.92 -3.60
C ALA A 130 15.44 2.39 -2.53
N ASN A 131 16.01 3.59 -2.69
CA ASN A 131 16.92 4.16 -1.69
C ASN A 131 16.20 4.46 -0.37
N HIS A 132 14.98 4.98 -0.43
CA HIS A 132 14.16 5.27 0.75
C HIS A 132 13.90 3.99 1.57
N LEU A 133 13.53 2.89 0.91
CA LEU A 133 13.29 1.59 1.56
C LEU A 133 14.55 1.05 2.25
N ARG A 134 15.74 1.20 1.64
CA ARG A 134 17.01 0.83 2.28
C ARG A 134 17.33 1.70 3.50
N CYS A 135 16.98 2.98 3.46
CA CYS A 135 17.11 3.87 4.62
C CYS A 135 16.20 3.45 5.78
N ILE A 136 15.01 2.90 5.51
CA ILE A 136 14.15 2.34 6.56
C ILE A 136 14.80 1.08 7.16
N SER A 137 15.29 0.17 6.31
CA SER A 137 15.95 -1.07 6.73
C SER A 137 17.18 -0.83 7.63
N THR A 138 17.95 0.22 7.35
CA THR A 138 19.22 0.52 8.04
C THR A 138 19.09 1.35 9.32
N LYS A 139 17.92 1.92 9.62
CA LYS A 139 17.67 2.70 10.85
C LYS A 139 17.41 1.84 12.09
N ARG A 140 17.77 0.55 12.03
CA ARG A 140 17.60 -0.42 13.11
C ARG A 140 18.94 -0.92 13.64
#